data_AF-A0A5Q4G7K2-F1
#
_entry.id   AF-A0A5Q4G7K2-F1
#
_cell.length_a   1.000
_cell.length_b   1.000
_cell.length_c   1.000
_cell.angle_alpha   90.00
_cell.angle_beta   90.00
_cell.angle_gamma   90.00
#
_symmetry.space_group_name_H-M   'P 1'
#
loop_
_entity.id
_entity.type
_entity.pdbx_description
1 polymer ?
#
loop_
_entity_poly.entity_id
_entity_poly.type
_entity_poly.pdbx_seq_one_letter_code
_entity_poly.pdbx_strand_id
1 'polypeptide(L)'
;MSNQNKPRSHEPIVWLLFAAGGMIAAMLMPALVVITGIGAPVGLIADGSLDHERVIGMLGSPAGKLLVFPLISLLFWHAMHRIFHGLHDLGIQAGLGYYRVLCYGFALLATLLTAGILFLI
;
A
#
# COMPACT_ATOMS: atom_id res chain seq x y z
N MET A 1 -14.79 -34.80 13.23
CA MET A 1 -13.45 -34.94 13.84
C MET A 1 -12.53 -33.88 13.23
N SER A 2 -11.96 -32.97 14.02
CA SER A 2 -10.95 -32.03 13.51
C SER A 2 -9.64 -32.78 13.27
N ASN A 3 -9.12 -32.70 12.06
CA ASN A 3 -7.84 -33.30 11.70
C ASN A 3 -6.72 -32.62 12.51
N GLN A 4 -6.13 -33.34 13.47
CA GLN A 4 -5.14 -32.81 14.43
C GLN A 4 -3.81 -32.42 13.75
N ASN A 5 -3.60 -32.82 12.49
CA ASN A 5 -2.40 -32.53 11.70
C ASN A 5 -2.65 -31.51 10.57
N LYS A 6 -3.26 -30.36 10.86
CA LYS A 6 -3.40 -29.28 9.88
C LYS A 6 -2.09 -28.47 9.81
N PRO A 7 -1.53 -28.22 8.61
CA PRO A 7 -0.35 -27.36 8.48
C PRO A 7 -0.65 -25.94 8.99
N ARG A 8 0.35 -25.31 9.61
CA ARG A 8 0.23 -23.93 10.10
C ARG A 8 0.00 -22.97 8.94
N SER A 9 -0.90 -22.01 9.15
CA SER A 9 -1.19 -20.96 8.16
C SER A 9 -0.09 -19.90 8.15
N HIS A 10 0.28 -19.43 6.97
CA HIS A 10 1.15 -18.27 6.73
C HIS A 10 0.41 -16.92 6.81
N GLU A 11 -0.91 -16.95 7.00
CA GLU A 11 -1.75 -15.75 7.07
C GLU A 11 -1.29 -14.68 8.09
N PRO A 12 -0.76 -15.02 9.29
CA PRO A 12 -0.35 -14.01 10.27
C PRO A 12 0.71 -13.02 9.75
N ILE A 13 1.59 -13.46 8.84
CA ILE A 13 2.65 -12.61 8.26
C ILE A 13 2.02 -11.52 7.38
N VAL A 14 1.12 -11.93 6.49
CA VAL A 14 0.47 -11.00 5.56
C VAL A 14 -0.52 -10.11 6.29
N TRP A 15 -1.20 -10.65 7.30
CA TRP A 15 -2.14 -9.90 8.13
C TRP A 15 -1.46 -8.74 8.87
N LEU A 16 -0.22 -8.93 9.34
CA LEU A 16 0.54 -7.85 9.99
C LEU A 16 0.77 -6.67 9.04
N LEU A 17 1.18 -6.93 7.79
CA LEU A 17 1.38 -5.90 6.77
C LEU A 17 0.06 -5.23 6.40
N PHE A 18 -1.01 -6.00 6.26
CA PHE A 18 -2.36 -5.50 6.03
C PHE A 18 -2.84 -4.56 7.15
N ALA A 19 -2.63 -4.95 8.42
CA ALA A 19 -3.05 -4.18 9.58
C ALA A 19 -2.27 -2.87 9.69
N ALA A 20 -0.95 -2.91 9.51
CA ALA A 20 -0.11 -1.71 9.49
C ALA A 20 -0.52 -0.74 8.37
N GLY A 21 -0.76 -1.26 7.16
CA GLY A 21 -1.27 -0.48 6.04
C GLY A 21 -2.67 0.07 6.27
N GLY A 22 -3.52 -0.65 7.00
CA GLY A 22 -4.86 -0.19 7.36
C GLY A 22 -4.85 0.97 8.34
N MET A 23 -3.93 0.95 9.31
CA MET A 23 -3.72 2.08 10.21
C MET A 23 -3.24 3.32 9.45
N ILE A 24 -2.24 3.16 8.57
CA ILE A 24 -1.76 4.25 7.71
C ILE A 24 -2.89 4.80 6.83
N ALA A 25 -3.69 3.92 6.22
CA ALA A 25 -4.82 4.33 5.41
C ALA A 25 -5.81 5.16 6.23
N ALA A 26 -6.22 4.68 7.40
CA ALA A 26 -7.18 5.37 8.25
C ALA A 26 -6.68 6.75 8.71
N MET A 27 -5.39 6.87 9.05
CA MET A 27 -4.82 8.10 9.59
C MET A 27 -4.46 9.12 8.52
N LEU A 28 -3.93 8.68 7.37
CA LEU A 28 -3.29 9.58 6.39
C LEU A 28 -4.05 9.72 5.07
N MET A 29 -4.77 8.68 4.61
CA MET A 29 -5.44 8.77 3.30
C MET A 29 -6.48 9.89 3.21
N PRO A 30 -7.30 10.21 4.24
CA PRO A 30 -8.22 11.33 4.16
C PRO A 30 -7.51 12.65 3.84
N ALA A 31 -6.42 12.94 4.55
CA ALA A 31 -5.63 14.15 4.34
C ALA A 31 -4.94 14.13 2.97
N LEU A 32 -4.36 13.00 2.56
CA LEU A 32 -3.71 12.86 1.26
C LEU A 32 -4.70 13.09 0.12
N VAL A 33 -5.89 12.49 0.16
CA VAL A 33 -6.94 12.68 -0.86
C VAL A 33 -7.38 14.15 -0.90
N VAL A 34 -7.58 14.78 0.26
CA VAL A 34 -7.95 16.20 0.32
C VAL A 34 -6.86 17.10 -0.26
N ILE A 35 -5.59 16.85 0.04
CA ILE A 35 -4.48 17.71 -0.41
C ILE A 35 -4.16 17.47 -1.88
N THR A 36 -3.90 16.22 -2.28
CA THR A 36 -3.39 15.89 -3.62
C THR A 36 -4.49 15.62 -4.63
N GLY A 37 -5.60 15.01 -4.22
CA GLY A 37 -6.70 14.63 -5.11
C GLY A 37 -7.75 15.72 -5.33
N ILE A 38 -7.89 16.66 -4.38
CA ILE A 38 -8.93 17.72 -4.43
C ILE A 38 -8.30 19.10 -4.37
N GLY A 39 -7.53 19.39 -3.32
CA GLY A 39 -7.03 20.72 -3.02
C GLY A 39 -6.06 21.25 -4.08
N ALA A 40 -5.11 20.43 -4.52
CA ALA A 40 -4.19 20.84 -5.59
C ALA A 40 -4.89 21.08 -6.93
N PRO A 41 -5.74 20.16 -7.44
CA PRO A 41 -6.41 20.36 -8.72
C PRO A 41 -7.35 21.57 -8.78
N VAL A 42 -7.96 21.95 -7.65
CA VAL A 42 -8.93 23.06 -7.60
C VAL A 42 -8.34 24.37 -7.04
N GLY A 43 -7.02 24.42 -6.82
CA GLY A 43 -6.33 25.65 -6.37
C GLY A 43 -6.59 26.06 -4.92
N LEU A 44 -6.90 25.10 -4.03
CA LEU A 44 -7.15 25.34 -2.61
C LEU A 44 -5.91 25.19 -1.72
N ILE A 45 -4.75 24.87 -2.31
CA ILE A 45 -3.46 24.84 -1.62
C ILE A 45 -2.62 26.02 -2.06
N ALA A 46 -1.62 26.42 -1.26
CA ALA A 46 -0.73 27.51 -1.62
C ALA A 46 0.03 27.21 -2.91
N ASP A 47 0.17 28.21 -3.77
CA ASP A 47 0.93 28.11 -5.02
C ASP A 47 2.34 27.57 -4.77
N GLY A 48 2.77 26.66 -5.64
CA GLY A 48 4.07 25.99 -5.53
C GLY A 48 4.21 24.98 -4.39
N SER A 49 3.12 24.60 -3.70
CA SER A 49 3.16 23.58 -2.64
C SER A 49 3.50 22.18 -3.14
N LEU A 50 3.11 21.86 -4.38
CA LEU A 50 3.35 20.56 -5.02
C LEU A 50 4.16 20.72 -6.34
N ASP A 51 4.94 21.79 -6.45
CA ASP A 51 5.85 21.96 -7.59
C ASP A 51 6.87 20.82 -7.64
N HIS A 52 7.23 20.44 -8.86
CA HIS A 52 8.16 19.35 -9.14
C HIS A 52 9.43 19.43 -8.29
N GLU A 53 10.12 20.57 -8.31
CA GLU A 53 11.39 20.76 -7.57
C GLU A 53 11.22 20.60 -6.06
N ARG A 54 10.09 21.07 -5.51
CA ARG A 54 9.81 20.98 -4.08
C ARG A 54 9.53 19.54 -3.67
N VAL A 55 8.74 18.81 -4.47
CA VAL A 55 8.41 17.41 -4.20
C VAL A 55 9.65 16.53 -4.35
N ILE A 56 10.44 16.71 -5.42
CA ILE A 56 11.70 15.98 -5.62
C ILE A 56 12.69 16.30 -4.49
N GLY A 57 12.84 17.56 -4.09
CA GLY A 57 13.68 17.92 -2.94
C GLY A 57 13.24 17.25 -1.63
N MET A 58 11.93 17.16 -1.38
CA MET A 58 11.40 16.41 -0.23
C MET A 58 11.73 14.92 -0.32
N LEU A 59 11.49 14.30 -1.47
CA LEU A 59 11.73 12.87 -1.72
C LEU A 59 13.22 12.50 -1.70
N GLY A 60 14.12 13.43 -2.03
CA GLY A 60 15.57 13.23 -1.93
C GLY A 60 16.09 13.22 -0.49
N SER A 61 15.35 13.81 0.46
CA SER A 61 15.75 13.82 1.87
C SER A 61 15.54 12.45 2.55
N PRO A 62 16.43 12.02 3.47
CA PRO A 62 16.24 10.77 4.22
C PRO A 62 14.90 10.69 4.95
N ALA A 63 14.44 11.80 5.53
CA ALA A 63 13.14 11.87 6.21
C ALA A 63 11.96 11.68 5.24
N GLY A 64 12.01 12.30 4.07
CA GLY A 64 10.98 12.13 3.03
C GLY A 64 10.89 10.68 2.54
N LYS A 65 12.04 10.03 2.30
CA LYS A 65 12.11 8.61 1.93
C LYS A 65 11.51 7.72 3.02
N LEU A 66 11.88 7.95 4.28
CA LEU A 66 11.36 7.19 5.42
C LEU A 66 9.87 7.37 5.65
N LEU A 67 9.28 8.50 5.22
CA LEU A 67 7.85 8.74 5.30
C LEU A 67 7.11 8.08 4.13
N VAL A 68 7.58 8.29 2.89
CA VAL A 68 6.87 7.89 1.67
C VAL A 68 6.99 6.39 1.39
N PHE A 69 8.13 5.77 1.71
CA PHE A 69 8.32 4.33 1.50
C PHE A 69 7.28 3.46 2.22
N PRO A 70 7.11 3.54 3.57
CA PRO A 70 6.12 2.74 4.26
C PRO A 70 4.70 3.14 3.88
N LEU A 71 4.44 4.43 3.62
CA LEU A 71 3.14 4.92 3.18
C LEU A 71 2.68 4.19 1.91
N ILE A 72 3.46 4.25 0.83
CA ILE A 72 3.08 3.63 -0.44
C ILE A 72 3.06 2.10 -0.31
N SER A 73 4.14 1.51 0.24
CA SER A 73 4.28 0.05 0.30
C SER A 73 3.15 -0.58 1.10
N LEU A 74 2.86 -0.08 2.31
CA LEU A 74 1.86 -0.68 3.19
C LEU A 74 0.43 -0.43 2.72
N LEU A 75 0.15 0.67 2.02
CA LEU A 75 -1.16 0.88 1.37
C LEU A 75 -1.43 -0.21 0.31
N PHE A 76 -0.43 -0.61 -0.48
CA PHE A 76 -0.58 -1.72 -1.42
C PHE A 76 -0.80 -3.07 -0.71
N TRP A 77 -0.08 -3.35 0.37
CA TRP A 77 -0.33 -4.56 1.17
C TRP A 77 -1.74 -4.58 1.74
N HIS A 78 -2.23 -3.44 2.23
CA HIS A 78 -3.60 -3.31 2.72
C HIS A 78 -4.63 -3.58 1.62
N ALA A 79 -4.51 -2.87 0.49
CA ALA A 79 -5.45 -2.98 -0.63
C ALA A 79 -5.47 -4.39 -1.22
N MET A 80 -4.31 -4.98 -1.49
CA MET A 80 -4.21 -6.31 -2.11
C MET A 80 -4.72 -7.42 -1.19
N HIS A 81 -4.52 -7.31 0.13
CA HIS A 81 -5.11 -8.25 1.08
C HIS A 81 -6.63 -8.19 1.10
N ARG A 82 -7.21 -6.98 1.09
CA ARG A 82 -8.67 -6.80 0.99
C ARG A 82 -9.23 -7.33 -0.33
N ILE A 83 -8.56 -7.07 -1.45
CA ILE A 83 -8.98 -7.56 -2.77
C ILE A 83 -8.93 -9.09 -2.80
N PHE A 84 -7.85 -9.70 -2.33
CA PHE A 84 -7.71 -11.16 -2.31
C PHE A 84 -8.85 -11.84 -1.53
N HIS A 85 -9.14 -11.39 -0.32
CA HIS A 85 -10.25 -11.93 0.47
C HIS A 85 -11.61 -11.57 -0.13
N GLY A 86 -11.75 -10.36 -0.70
CA GLY A 86 -12.95 -9.95 -1.42
C GLY A 86 -13.28 -10.84 -2.61
N LEU A 87 -12.28 -11.31 -3.37
CA LEU A 87 -12.49 -12.28 -4.47
C LEU A 87 -13.09 -13.59 -3.95
N HIS A 88 -12.60 -14.08 -2.81
CA HIS A 88 -13.16 -15.27 -2.17
C HIS A 88 -14.61 -15.03 -1.73
N ASP A 89 -14.90 -13.88 -1.12
CA ASP A 89 -16.23 -13.51 -0.64
C ASP A 89 -17.24 -13.32 -1.78
N LEU A 90 -16.78 -12.90 -2.95
CA LEU A 90 -17.58 -12.80 -4.18
C LEU A 90 -17.79 -14.16 -4.89
N GLY A 91 -17.30 -15.26 -4.32
CA GLY A 91 -17.44 -16.60 -4.88
C GLY A 91 -16.43 -16.97 -5.97
N ILE A 92 -15.41 -16.14 -6.20
CA ILE A 92 -14.34 -16.42 -7.16
C ILE A 92 -13.31 -17.36 -6.51
N GLN A 93 -13.67 -18.64 -6.44
CA GLN A 93 -12.89 -19.66 -5.73
C GLN A 93 -11.96 -20.46 -6.65
N ALA A 94 -12.28 -20.53 -7.95
CA ALA A 94 -11.42 -21.16 -8.95
C ALA A 94 -10.11 -20.38 -9.08
N GLY A 95 -8.97 -21.01 -8.77
CA GLY A 95 -7.67 -20.35 -8.87
C GLY A 95 -7.30 -19.47 -7.68
N LEU A 96 -7.86 -19.69 -6.49
CA LEU A 96 -7.50 -18.90 -5.30
C LEU A 96 -5.98 -18.85 -5.01
N GLY A 97 -5.25 -19.93 -5.30
CA GLY A 97 -3.79 -19.93 -5.25
C GLY A 97 -3.14 -18.96 -6.24
N TYR A 98 -3.67 -18.86 -7.45
CA TYR A 98 -3.22 -17.92 -8.48
C TYR A 98 -3.50 -16.47 -8.07
N TYR A 99 -4.70 -16.17 -7.59
CA TYR A 99 -5.04 -14.82 -7.11
C TYR A 99 -4.21 -14.41 -5.89
N ARG A 100 -3.88 -15.35 -5.00
CA ARG A 100 -2.96 -15.09 -3.89
C ARG A 100 -1.59 -14.62 -4.39
N VAL A 101 -1.04 -15.32 -5.38
CA VAL A 101 0.26 -14.96 -5.98
C VAL A 101 0.17 -13.63 -6.71
N LEU A 102 -0.92 -13.37 -7.45
CA LEU A 102 -1.11 -12.09 -8.13
C LEU A 102 -1.20 -10.91 -7.15
N CYS A 103 -2.09 -10.98 -6.15
CA CYS A 103 -2.31 -9.88 -5.22
C CYS A 103 -1.05 -9.59 -4.38
N TYR A 104 -0.44 -10.61 -3.78
CA TYR A 104 0.74 -10.39 -2.94
C TYR A 104 2.02 -10.20 -3.75
N GLY A 105 2.11 -10.78 -4.95
CA GLY A 105 3.18 -10.49 -5.90
C GLY A 105 3.13 -9.04 -6.38
N PHE A 106 1.93 -8.49 -6.64
CA PHE A 106 1.74 -7.08 -6.97
C PHE A 106 2.13 -6.16 -5.81
N ALA A 107 1.70 -6.48 -4.58
CA ALA A 107 2.09 -5.72 -3.39
C ALA A 107 3.62 -5.71 -3.19
N LEU A 108 4.28 -6.86 -3.39
CA LEU A 108 5.74 -6.96 -3.34
C LEU A 108 6.40 -6.15 -4.47
N LEU A 109 5.92 -6.27 -5.70
CA LEU A 109 6.44 -5.51 -6.85
C LEU A 109 6.35 -4.01 -6.59
N ALA A 110 5.19 -3.52 -6.13
CA ALA A 110 5.00 -2.12 -5.79
C ALA A 110 5.95 -1.66 -4.67
N THR A 111 6.18 -2.51 -3.66
CA THR A 111 7.16 -2.24 -2.58
C THR A 111 8.57 -2.09 -3.15
N LEU A 112 9.01 -3.01 -4.02
CA LEU A 112 10.34 -2.97 -4.63
C LEU A 112 10.51 -1.78 -5.58
N LEU A 113 9.50 -1.46 -6.38
CA LEU A 113 9.51 -0.28 -7.25
C LEU A 113 9.59 1.01 -6.43
N THR A 114 8.83 1.10 -5.34
CA THR A 114 8.88 2.26 -4.43
C THR A 114 10.27 2.42 -3.83
N ALA A 115 10.87 1.35 -3.32
CA ALA A 115 12.24 1.37 -2.80
C ALA A 115 13.26 1.77 -3.87
N GLY A 116 13.17 1.18 -5.07
CA GLY A 116 14.06 1.46 -6.18
C GLY A 116 13.98 2.91 -6.65
N ILE A 117 12.77 3.44 -6.83
CA ILE A 117 12.57 4.84 -7.25
C ILE A 117 13.08 5.80 -6.17
N LEU A 118 12.72 5.61 -4.90
CA LEU A 118 13.21 6.46 -3.81
C LEU A 118 14.72 6.36 -3.60
N PHE A 119 15.35 5.25 -3.96
CA PHE A 119 16.80 5.11 -3.93
C PHE A 119 17.48 5.93 -5.04
N LEU A 120 16.82 6.06 -6.20
CA LEU A 120 17.34 6.79 -7.36
C LEU A 120 17.12 8.31 -7.30
N ILE A 121 16.13 8.77 -6.54
CA ILE A 121 15.90 10.19 -6.22
C ILE A 121 16.91 10.64 -5.18
#